data_AF-A0A3M8T1N9-F1
#
_entry.id   AF-A0A3M8T1N9-F1
#
_cell.length_a   1.000
_cell.length_b   1.000
_cell.length_c   1.000
_cell.angle_alpha   90.00
_cell.angle_beta   90.00
_cell.angle_gamma   90.00
#
_symmetry.space_group_name_H-M   'P 1'
#
loop_
_entity.id
_entity.type
_entity.pdbx_description
1 polymer ?
#
loop_
_entity_poly.entity_id
_entity_poly.type
_entity_poly.pdbx_seq_one_letter_code
_entity_poly.pdbx_strand_id
1 'polypeptide(L)'
;MPGALTLQPMFPSEAPVSRFAPQGNDEVGDGETTCTNGFAQEEYVVEFAAPAKVLAVPPSVDLSGEAFSYKASYELDGNAIKVKRVLDDRTPGPICAAQYNRDYKAFMLKVLANLKAQVVYQ
;
A
#
# COMPACT_ATOMS: atom_id res chain seq x y z
N MET A 1 23.12 -2.93 16.67
CA MET A 1 22.52 -1.61 16.33
C MET A 1 21.20 -1.90 15.66
N PRO A 2 20.10 -1.21 16.01
CA PRO A 2 18.82 -1.44 15.35
C PRO A 2 18.89 -1.10 13.85
N GLY A 3 18.26 -1.94 13.03
CA GLY A 3 18.06 -1.73 11.60
C GLY A 3 16.58 -1.45 11.29
N ALA A 4 16.33 -0.92 10.09
CA ALA A 4 14.98 -0.68 9.60
C ALA A 4 14.86 -1.08 8.12
N LEU A 5 13.76 -1.71 7.76
CA LEU A 5 13.47 -2.10 6.37
C LEU A 5 12.00 -1.89 6.03
N THR A 6 11.74 -1.57 4.78
CA THR A 6 10.37 -1.48 4.23
C THR A 6 9.92 -2.85 3.77
N LEU A 7 8.70 -3.25 4.12
CA LEU A 7 8.13 -4.53 3.67
C LEU A 7 7.68 -4.43 2.22
N GLN A 8 8.27 -5.25 1.37
CA GLN A 8 7.94 -5.37 -0.04
C GLN A 8 7.94 -6.85 -0.44
N PRO A 9 7.04 -7.29 -1.32
CA PRO A 9 7.09 -8.67 -1.80
C PRO A 9 8.39 -8.90 -2.58
N MET A 10 9.12 -9.97 -2.24
CA MET A 10 10.37 -10.35 -2.93
C MET A 10 10.12 -10.87 -4.34
N PHE A 11 8.95 -11.45 -4.59
CA PHE A 11 8.51 -11.92 -5.88
C PHE A 11 7.32 -11.08 -6.36
N PRO A 12 7.27 -10.69 -7.64
CA PRO A 12 6.14 -9.93 -8.17
C PRO A 12 4.85 -10.77 -8.06
N SER A 13 3.83 -10.22 -7.41
CA SER A 13 2.46 -10.71 -7.57
C SER A 13 1.85 -10.11 -8.85
N GLU A 14 0.68 -10.60 -9.28
CA GLU A 14 0.04 -10.13 -10.52
C GLU A 14 -0.38 -8.64 -10.44
N ALA A 15 -0.70 -8.16 -9.24
CA ALA A 15 -1.11 -6.78 -8.97
C ALA A 15 -0.66 -6.32 -7.57
N PRO A 16 0.64 -6.05 -7.36
CA PRO A 16 1.10 -5.56 -6.08
C PRO A 16 0.60 -4.14 -5.83
N VAL A 17 0.11 -3.85 -4.63
CA VAL A 17 -0.30 -2.50 -4.20
C VAL A 17 0.82 -1.48 -4.42
N SER A 18 2.08 -1.89 -4.29
CA SER A 18 3.25 -1.04 -4.56
C SER A 18 3.35 -0.54 -6.01
N ARG A 19 2.65 -1.18 -6.96
CA ARG A 19 2.53 -0.72 -8.35
C ARG A 19 1.60 0.50 -8.49
N PHE A 20 0.57 0.59 -7.66
CA PHE A 20 -0.48 1.61 -7.79
C PHE A 20 -0.22 2.83 -6.90
N ALA A 21 0.24 2.61 -5.66
CA ALA A 21 0.49 3.69 -4.70
C ALA A 21 1.37 4.86 -5.19
N PRO A 22 2.40 4.65 -6.04
CA PRO A 22 3.21 5.74 -6.58
C PRO A 22 2.42 6.77 -7.39
N GLN A 23 1.25 6.41 -7.94
CA GLN A 23 0.37 7.35 -8.68
C GLN A 23 -0.12 8.52 -7.81
N GLY A 24 -0.06 8.38 -6.48
CA GLY A 24 -0.29 9.51 -5.56
C GLY A 24 0.72 10.66 -5.72
N ASN A 25 1.84 10.44 -6.42
CA ASN A 25 2.81 11.49 -6.73
C ASN A 25 2.58 12.14 -8.10
N ASP A 26 1.69 11.58 -8.94
CA ASP A 26 1.46 12.10 -10.28
C ASP A 26 0.88 13.53 -10.22
N GLU A 27 1.18 14.32 -11.24
CA GLU A 27 0.57 15.63 -11.40
C GLU A 27 -0.89 15.47 -11.81
N VAL A 28 -1.77 16.23 -11.15
CA VAL A 28 -3.21 16.23 -11.47
C VAL A 28 -3.53 17.60 -12.04
N GLY A 29 -3.91 17.63 -13.32
CA GLY A 29 -4.39 18.83 -13.99
C GLY A 29 -5.87 19.10 -13.73
N ASP A 30 -6.37 20.18 -14.32
CA ASP A 30 -7.77 20.61 -14.18
C ASP A 30 -8.74 19.99 -15.21
N GLY A 31 -8.23 19.18 -16.14
CA GLY A 31 -9.01 18.52 -17.18
C GLY A 31 -9.48 17.11 -16.82
N GLU A 32 -10.31 16.55 -17.69
CA GLU A 32 -10.66 15.12 -17.64
C GLU A 32 -9.47 14.26 -18.07
N THR A 33 -9.36 13.08 -17.47
CA THR A 33 -8.29 12.12 -17.80
C THR A 33 -8.87 10.73 -18.02
N THR A 34 -8.12 9.90 -18.74
CA THR A 34 -8.41 8.48 -18.80
C THR A 34 -8.06 7.81 -17.47
N CYS A 35 -8.91 6.89 -17.06
CA CYS A 35 -8.77 6.13 -15.82
C CYS A 35 -9.10 4.67 -16.05
N THR A 36 -8.61 3.85 -15.13
CA THR A 36 -8.93 2.42 -15.05
C THR A 36 -9.24 2.08 -13.61
N ASN A 37 -10.17 1.17 -13.39
CA ASN A 37 -10.38 0.56 -12.09
C ASN A 37 -9.34 -0.56 -11.87
N GLY A 38 -9.30 -1.13 -10.67
CA GLY A 38 -8.35 -2.18 -10.38
C GLY A 38 -8.55 -2.82 -9.02
N PHE A 39 -8.10 -4.06 -8.91
CA PHE A 39 -8.05 -4.77 -7.64
C PHE A 39 -6.64 -5.31 -7.46
N ALA A 40 -6.07 -5.07 -6.29
CA ALA A 40 -4.72 -5.47 -5.93
C ALA A 40 -4.74 -6.11 -4.54
N GLN A 41 -4.24 -7.33 -4.46
CA GLN A 41 -4.09 -8.04 -3.19
C GLN A 41 -2.68 -8.62 -3.09
N GLU A 42 -2.06 -8.40 -1.94
CA GLU A 42 -0.78 -8.97 -1.57
C GLU A 42 -0.93 -9.70 -0.25
N GLU A 43 -0.45 -10.94 -0.19
CA GLU A 43 -0.31 -11.70 1.04
C GLU A 43 1.03 -12.43 1.01
N TYR A 44 1.87 -12.18 2.01
CA TYR A 44 3.19 -12.80 2.11
C TYR A 44 3.71 -12.79 3.55
N VAL A 45 4.71 -13.63 3.82
CA VAL A 45 5.36 -13.72 5.12
C VAL A 45 6.83 -13.34 4.97
N VAL A 46 7.33 -12.55 5.90
CA VAL A 46 8.75 -12.22 6.01
C VAL A 46 9.29 -12.75 7.32
N GLU A 47 10.23 -13.68 7.25
CA GLU A 47 10.88 -14.28 8.41
C GLU A 47 12.25 -13.63 8.65
N PHE A 48 12.52 -13.26 9.90
CA PHE A 48 13.81 -12.72 10.31
C PHE A 48 14.67 -13.84 10.91
N ALA A 49 15.85 -14.04 10.34
CA ALA A 49 16.79 -15.05 10.82
C ALA A 49 17.46 -14.62 12.13
N ALA A 50 17.76 -15.58 13.01
CA ALA A 50 18.57 -15.32 14.20
C ALA A 50 19.97 -14.81 13.80
N PRO A 51 20.57 -13.87 14.55
CA PRO A 51 20.14 -13.33 15.84
C PRO A 51 19.18 -12.12 15.76
N ALA A 52 18.68 -11.75 14.58
CA ALA A 52 17.82 -10.57 14.44
C ALA A 52 16.48 -10.75 15.14
N LYS A 53 15.97 -9.71 15.81
CA LYS A 53 14.67 -9.68 16.49
C LYS A 53 13.84 -8.49 16.04
N VAL A 54 12.60 -8.73 15.62
CA VAL A 54 11.65 -7.65 15.30
C VAL A 54 11.28 -6.88 16.58
N LEU A 55 11.41 -5.56 16.52
CA LEU A 55 11.09 -4.63 17.60
C LEU A 55 9.77 -3.89 17.36
N ALA A 56 9.45 -3.57 16.10
CA ALA A 56 8.22 -2.90 15.72
C ALA A 56 7.82 -3.27 14.29
N VAL A 57 6.52 -3.31 14.04
CA VAL A 57 5.93 -3.51 12.71
C VAL A 57 5.14 -2.26 12.28
N PRO A 58 4.91 -2.05 10.97
CA PRO A 58 4.05 -0.98 10.49
C PRO A 58 2.64 -1.02 11.11
N PRO A 59 1.98 0.14 11.27
CA PRO A 59 0.60 0.17 11.74
C PRO A 59 -0.34 -0.43 10.69
N SER A 60 -1.31 -1.21 11.16
CA SER A 60 -2.45 -1.64 10.34
C SER A 60 -3.34 -0.43 10.03
N VAL A 61 -3.92 -0.39 8.83
CA VAL A 61 -4.80 0.70 8.40
C VAL A 61 -6.04 0.15 7.69
N ASP A 62 -7.15 0.87 7.85
CA ASP A 62 -8.39 0.67 7.10
C ASP A 62 -8.82 2.05 6.57
N LEU A 63 -8.58 2.29 5.29
CA LEU A 63 -8.86 3.54 4.61
C LEU A 63 -10.02 3.32 3.64
N SER A 64 -11.00 4.22 3.67
CA SER A 64 -12.13 4.20 2.74
C SER A 64 -12.33 5.59 2.13
N GLY A 65 -12.58 5.61 0.83
CA GLY A 65 -13.05 6.74 0.06
C GLY A 65 -14.34 6.38 -0.68
N GLU A 66 -14.80 7.26 -1.56
CA GLU A 66 -16.03 7.04 -2.33
C GLU A 66 -15.90 5.85 -3.29
N ALA A 67 -14.84 5.86 -4.13
CA ALA A 67 -14.57 4.81 -5.09
C ALA A 67 -13.39 3.89 -4.71
N PHE A 68 -12.65 4.20 -3.63
CA PHE A 68 -11.41 3.49 -3.28
C PHE A 68 -11.47 2.92 -1.87
N SER A 69 -10.84 1.77 -1.65
CA SER A 69 -10.58 1.28 -0.30
C SER A 69 -9.19 0.64 -0.21
N TYR A 70 -8.57 0.77 0.95
CA TYR A 70 -7.25 0.18 1.22
C TYR A 70 -7.21 -0.37 2.63
N LYS A 71 -6.87 -1.65 2.76
CA LYS A 71 -6.69 -2.32 4.05
C LYS A 71 -5.30 -2.92 4.10
N ALA A 72 -4.58 -2.66 5.18
CA ALA A 72 -3.28 -3.27 5.45
C ALA A 72 -3.26 -3.86 6.87
N SER A 73 -2.81 -5.10 6.99
CA SER A 73 -2.54 -5.75 8.26
C SER A 73 -1.12 -6.30 8.31
N TYR A 74 -0.50 -6.15 9.48
CA TYR A 74 0.85 -6.60 9.78
C TYR A 74 0.82 -7.35 11.10
N GLU A 75 0.83 -8.67 11.03
CA GLU A 75 0.76 -9.54 12.20
C GLU A 75 2.15 -10.11 12.48
N LEU A 76 2.68 -9.86 13.68
CA LEU A 76 3.94 -10.44 14.15
C LEU A 76 3.64 -11.73 14.91
N ASP A 77 4.11 -12.86 14.40
CA ASP A 77 4.09 -14.15 15.07
C ASP A 77 5.52 -14.65 15.27
N GLY A 78 5.97 -14.67 16.53
CA GLY A 78 7.37 -14.92 16.86
C GLY A 78 8.31 -13.91 16.21
N ASN A 79 9.05 -14.34 15.18
CA ASN A 79 9.97 -13.50 14.40
C ASN A 79 9.61 -13.48 12.90
N ALA A 80 8.36 -13.81 12.59
CA ALA A 80 7.79 -13.79 11.25
C ALA A 80 6.67 -12.74 11.19
N ILE A 81 6.65 -11.95 10.12
CA ILE A 81 5.63 -10.93 9.89
C ILE A 81 4.75 -11.41 8.75
N LYS A 82 3.47 -11.63 9.04
CA LYS A 82 2.45 -11.85 8.02
C LYS A 82 1.93 -10.49 7.54
N VAL A 83 2.08 -10.24 6.24
CA VAL A 83 1.62 -9.03 5.58
C VAL A 83 0.41 -9.36 4.75
N LYS A 84 -0.67 -8.59 4.90
CA LYS A 84 -1.80 -8.61 3.97
C LYS A 84 -2.20 -7.20 3.61
N ARG A 85 -2.28 -6.92 2.31
CA ARG A 85 -2.71 -5.62 1.78
C ARG A 85 -3.72 -5.83 0.68
N VAL A 86 -4.79 -5.04 0.71
CA VAL A 86 -5.84 -5.04 -0.30
C VAL A 86 -6.12 -3.60 -0.69
N LEU A 87 -5.99 -3.29 -1.97
CA LEU A 87 -6.41 -2.04 -2.58
C LEU A 87 -7.50 -2.37 -3.59
N ASP A 88 -8.66 -1.77 -3.41
CA ASP A 88 -9.81 -1.91 -4.29
C ASP A 88 -10.15 -0.52 -4.85
N ASP A 89 -9.93 -0.35 -6.15
CA ASP A 89 -10.29 0.81 -6.93
C ASP A 89 -11.52 0.46 -7.77
N ARG A 90 -12.63 1.10 -7.43
CA ARG A 90 -13.95 0.92 -8.04
C ARG A 90 -14.31 2.14 -8.90
N THR A 91 -13.32 2.75 -9.56
CA THR A 91 -13.54 3.83 -10.52
C THR A 91 -14.69 3.48 -11.46
N PRO A 92 -15.75 4.32 -11.55
CA PRO A 92 -17.01 3.92 -12.18
C PRO A 92 -16.95 3.89 -13.72
N GLY A 93 -15.98 4.55 -14.34
CA GLY A 93 -15.87 4.63 -15.79
C GLY A 93 -14.48 5.03 -16.27
N PRO A 94 -14.26 5.02 -17.60
CA PRO A 94 -12.93 5.24 -18.18
C PRO A 94 -12.48 6.70 -18.19
N ILE A 95 -13.36 7.64 -17.81
CA ILE A 95 -13.09 9.08 -17.79
C ILE A 95 -13.30 9.60 -16.36
N CYS A 96 -12.28 10.22 -15.80
CA CYS A 96 -12.34 10.87 -14.49
C CYS A 96 -12.37 12.38 -14.61
N ALA A 97 -13.23 13.01 -13.83
CA ALA A 97 -13.20 14.45 -13.63
C ALA A 97 -11.98 14.87 -12.81
N ALA A 98 -11.54 16.13 -12.95
CA ALA A 98 -10.39 16.64 -12.22
C ALA A 98 -10.51 16.51 -10.69
N GLN A 99 -11.72 16.67 -10.14
CA GLN A 99 -11.95 16.50 -8.71
C GLN A 99 -11.69 15.06 -8.26
N TYR A 100 -12.16 14.08 -9.02
CA TYR A 100 -11.91 12.67 -8.76
C TYR A 100 -10.42 12.36 -8.72
N ASN A 101 -9.65 12.90 -9.66
CA ASN A 101 -8.19 12.71 -9.71
C ASN A 101 -7.50 13.32 -8.48
N ARG A 102 -7.96 14.48 -7.99
CA ARG A 102 -7.44 15.09 -6.75
C ARG A 102 -7.73 14.22 -5.53
N ASP A 103 -8.93 13.66 -5.46
CA ASP A 103 -9.35 12.78 -4.37
C ASP A 103 -8.58 11.45 -4.41
N TYR A 104 -8.40 10.87 -5.60
CA TYR A 104 -7.56 9.71 -5.83
C TYR A 104 -6.11 9.97 -5.38
N LYS A 105 -5.51 11.07 -5.82
CA LYS A 105 -4.17 11.47 -5.41
C LYS A 105 -4.03 11.57 -3.89
N ALA A 106 -4.96 12.28 -3.23
CA ALA A 106 -4.96 12.45 -1.79
C ALA A 106 -5.12 11.11 -1.05
N PHE A 107 -5.93 10.20 -1.58
CA PHE A 107 -6.09 8.84 -1.05
C PHE A 107 -4.79 8.02 -1.20
N MET A 108 -4.21 8.00 -2.40
CA MET A 108 -3.01 7.22 -2.71
C MET A 108 -1.76 7.72 -1.98
N LEU A 109 -1.68 9.01 -1.64
CA LEU A 109 -0.63 9.51 -0.75
C LEU A 109 -0.69 8.89 0.66
N LYS A 110 -1.89 8.61 1.19
CA LYS A 110 -2.05 7.92 2.49
C LYS A 110 -1.63 6.45 2.39
N VAL A 111 -1.99 5.78 1.28
CA VAL A 111 -1.54 4.41 0.99
C VAL A 111 -0.02 4.37 0.89
N LEU A 112 0.59 5.31 0.15
CA LEU A 112 2.04 5.41 -0.01
C LEU A 112 2.77 5.66 1.31
N ALA A 113 2.20 6.47 2.21
CA ALA A 113 2.76 6.69 3.54
C ALA A 113 2.77 5.38 4.35
N ASN A 114 1.71 4.58 4.28
CA ASN A 114 1.66 3.26 4.92
C ASN A 114 2.68 2.29 4.29
N LEU A 115 2.82 2.27 2.97
CA LEU A 115 3.82 1.45 2.29
C LEU A 115 5.27 1.82 2.61
N LYS A 116 5.53 3.08 2.98
CA LYS A 116 6.86 3.55 3.39
C LYS A 116 7.17 3.26 4.87
N ALA A 117 6.18 2.85 5.66
CA ALA A 117 6.40 2.51 7.05
C ALA A 117 7.33 1.29 7.17
N GLN A 118 8.26 1.36 8.12
CA GLN A 118 9.35 0.41 8.24
C GLN A 118 9.13 -0.54 9.41
N VAL A 119 9.57 -1.78 9.22
CA VAL A 119 9.84 -2.72 10.31
C VAL A 119 11.16 -2.30 10.96
N VAL A 120 11.19 -2.29 12.29
CA VAL A 120 12.40 -2.05 13.06
C VAL A 120 12.84 -3.37 13.70
N TYR A 121 14.12 -3.71 13.61
CA TYR A 121 14.69 -4.93 14.16
C TYR A 121 16.06 -4.68 14.79
N GLN A 122 16.58 -5.63 15.57
CA GLN A 122 17.91 -5.56 16.19
C GLN A 122 18.65 -6.88 16.07
#